data_AF-A0A2P2IC51-F1
#
_entry.id   AF-A0A2P2IC51-F1
#
_cell.length_a   1.000
_cell.length_b   1.000
_cell.length_c   1.000
_cell.angle_alpha   90.00
_cell.angle_beta   90.00
_cell.angle_gamma   90.00
#
_symmetry.space_group_name_H-M   'P 1'
#
loop_
_entity.id
_entity.type
_entity.pdbx_description
1 polymer ?
#
loop_
_entity_poly.entity_id
_entity_poly.type
_entity_poly.pdbx_seq_one_letter_code
_entity_poly.pdbx_strand_id
1 'polypeptide(L)'
;FFGGNTLYIKVSRYWHEVPKEEYESLKKRILHLIAQFANSKPIAGRLLKTLAAFILNTLSNEWPTAIEDLVTLFNPDTVTGIQPGTALDLLFTVLMIIPDELENCQETMGIAQPTRNTVRSLLRENSKGVLTLMHQVMQAAQVSNVTKEIVVKALESWLKLPLPLTQTKDLLLTLIPYSNYAVMCESVVECLRTSLAEYDS
;
A
#
# COMPACT_ATOMS: atom_id res chain seq x y z
N PHE A 1 -7.84 -14.26 13.10
CA PHE A 1 -6.39 -13.97 13.02
C PHE A 1 -5.61 -15.12 12.40
N PHE A 2 -5.58 -16.33 13.01
CA PHE A 2 -4.85 -17.49 12.48
C PHE A 2 -5.14 -17.77 10.99
N GLY A 3 -6.42 -17.83 10.58
CA GLY A 3 -6.78 -18.06 9.17
C GLY A 3 -6.20 -17.01 8.21
N GLY A 4 -6.23 -15.72 8.58
CA GLY A 4 -5.62 -14.65 7.78
C GLY A 4 -4.08 -14.76 7.73
N ASN A 5 -3.45 -15.22 8.81
CA ASN A 5 -2.02 -15.49 8.82
C ASN A 5 -1.63 -16.67 7.92
N THR A 6 -2.39 -17.77 7.99
CA THR A 6 -2.20 -18.94 7.14
C THR A 6 -2.39 -18.59 5.66
N LEU A 7 -3.42 -17.79 5.34
CA LEU A 7 -3.66 -17.32 3.98
C LEU A 7 -2.49 -16.46 3.48
N TYR A 8 -2.02 -15.50 4.28
CA TYR A 8 -0.84 -14.70 3.96
C TYR A 8 0.37 -15.59 3.67
N ILE A 9 0.69 -16.56 4.53
CA ILE A 9 1.81 -17.49 4.33
C ILE A 9 1.67 -18.28 3.02
N LYS A 10 0.46 -18.76 2.70
CA LYS A 10 0.21 -19.51 1.46
C LYS A 10 0.40 -18.65 0.22
N VAL A 11 -0.15 -17.44 0.21
CA VAL A 11 0.00 -16.51 -0.93
C VAL A 11 1.44 -16.03 -1.07
N SER A 12 2.13 -15.74 0.04
CA SER A 12 3.47 -15.19 -0.01
C SER A 12 4.55 -16.24 -0.33
N ARG A 13 4.50 -17.43 0.29
CA ARG A 13 5.57 -18.46 0.16
C ARG A 13 5.24 -19.58 -0.82
N TYR A 14 3.97 -19.89 -0.99
CA TYR A 14 3.50 -21.06 -1.74
C TYR A 14 2.66 -20.66 -2.94
N TRP A 15 2.97 -19.50 -3.57
CA TRP A 15 2.24 -18.99 -4.73
C TRP A 15 2.17 -20.01 -5.89
N HIS A 16 3.23 -20.78 -6.09
CA HIS A 16 3.31 -21.84 -7.10
C HIS A 16 2.27 -22.97 -6.91
N GLU A 17 1.67 -23.10 -5.73
CA GLU A 17 0.58 -24.07 -5.48
C GLU A 17 -0.78 -23.57 -5.98
N VAL A 18 -0.92 -22.27 -6.30
CA VAL A 18 -2.19 -21.68 -6.73
C VAL A 18 -2.33 -21.81 -8.26
N PRO A 19 -3.34 -22.52 -8.78
CA PRO A 19 -3.60 -22.58 -10.21
C PRO A 19 -4.04 -21.22 -10.75
N LYS A 20 -3.67 -20.90 -12.00
CA LYS A 20 -3.99 -19.61 -12.61
C LYS A 20 -5.50 -19.36 -12.71
N GLU A 21 -6.28 -20.41 -12.91
CA GLU A 21 -7.73 -20.36 -13.01
C GLU A 21 -8.38 -19.84 -11.71
N GLU A 22 -7.70 -20.01 -10.58
CA GLU A 22 -8.18 -19.61 -9.26
C GLU A 22 -7.78 -18.18 -8.87
N TYR A 23 -6.94 -17.49 -9.64
CA TYR A 23 -6.44 -16.16 -9.26
C TYR A 23 -7.56 -15.14 -9.08
N GLU A 24 -8.52 -15.08 -10.00
CA GLU A 24 -9.67 -14.18 -9.91
C GLU A 24 -10.61 -14.53 -8.74
N SER A 25 -10.82 -15.82 -8.49
CA SER A 25 -11.61 -16.32 -7.36
C SER A 25 -10.95 -15.91 -6.03
N LEU A 26 -9.64 -16.13 -5.91
CA LEU A 26 -8.84 -15.77 -4.75
C LEU A 26 -8.84 -14.26 -4.50
N LYS A 27 -8.63 -13.44 -5.55
CA LYS A 27 -8.71 -11.98 -5.47
C LYS A 27 -10.05 -11.53 -4.88
N LYS A 28 -11.16 -12.00 -5.44
CA LYS A 28 -12.52 -11.67 -4.96
C LYS A 28 -12.71 -12.10 -3.50
N ARG A 29 -12.20 -13.27 -3.11
CA ARG A 29 -12.33 -13.77 -1.74
C ARG A 29 -11.52 -12.94 -0.74
N ILE A 30 -10.28 -12.55 -1.09
CA ILE A 30 -9.44 -11.67 -0.25
C ILE A 30 -10.15 -10.34 -0.03
N LEU A 31 -10.63 -9.70 -1.11
CA LEU A 31 -11.35 -8.41 -1.04
C LEU A 31 -12.63 -8.53 -0.19
N HIS A 32 -13.41 -9.58 -0.38
CA HIS A 32 -14.60 -9.84 0.43
C HIS A 32 -14.27 -9.98 1.92
N LEU A 33 -13.20 -10.71 2.27
CA LEU A 33 -12.76 -10.85 3.65
C LEU A 33 -12.27 -9.52 4.24
N ILE A 34 -11.56 -8.68 3.46
CA ILE A 34 -11.15 -7.35 3.91
C ILE A 34 -12.38 -6.50 4.24
N ALA A 35 -13.39 -6.50 3.38
CA ALA A 35 -14.63 -5.78 3.63
C ALA A 35 -15.38 -6.31 4.87
N GLN A 36 -15.49 -7.63 5.00
CA GLN A 36 -16.12 -8.29 6.14
C GLN A 36 -15.42 -7.96 7.47
N PHE A 37 -14.09 -7.88 7.46
CA PHE A 37 -13.28 -7.69 8.67
C PHE A 37 -12.70 -6.27 8.79
N ALA A 38 -13.22 -5.29 8.05
CA ALA A 38 -12.72 -3.91 8.02
C ALA A 38 -12.59 -3.28 9.42
N ASN A 39 -13.53 -3.57 10.32
CA ASN A 39 -13.55 -3.05 11.69
C ASN A 39 -12.61 -3.79 12.65
N SER A 40 -12.03 -4.93 12.24
CA SER A 40 -11.12 -5.73 13.06
C SER A 40 -9.67 -5.48 12.64
N LYS A 41 -9.04 -4.44 13.21
CA LYS A 41 -7.66 -4.02 12.91
C LYS A 41 -6.64 -5.18 12.77
N PRO A 42 -6.54 -6.15 13.70
CA PRO A 42 -5.52 -7.22 13.58
C PRO A 42 -5.82 -8.19 12.44
N ILE A 43 -7.09 -8.42 12.10
CA ILE A 43 -7.49 -9.32 11.02
C ILE A 43 -7.34 -8.60 9.67
N ALA A 44 -7.89 -7.38 9.57
CA ALA A 44 -7.76 -6.52 8.39
C ALA A 44 -6.29 -6.35 8.01
N GLY A 45 -5.41 -5.99 8.95
CA GLY A 45 -3.98 -5.83 8.66
C GLY A 45 -3.32 -7.08 8.07
N ARG A 46 -3.71 -8.29 8.52
CA ARG A 46 -3.18 -9.54 7.95
C ARG A 46 -3.74 -9.83 6.55
N LEU A 47 -5.00 -9.49 6.32
CA LEU A 47 -5.63 -9.61 5.00
C LEU A 47 -5.09 -8.59 3.99
N LEU A 48 -4.78 -7.36 4.42
CA LEU A 48 -4.13 -6.37 3.57
C LEU A 48 -2.70 -6.81 3.20
N LYS A 49 -1.95 -7.43 4.12
CA LYS A 49 -0.67 -8.09 3.81
C LYS A 49 -0.83 -9.22 2.79
N THR A 50 -1.90 -10.01 2.91
CA THR A 50 -2.23 -11.04 1.92
C THR A 50 -2.50 -10.43 0.55
N LEU A 51 -3.28 -9.34 0.49
CA LEU A 51 -3.58 -8.65 -0.76
C LEU A 51 -2.32 -8.04 -1.40
N ALA A 52 -1.44 -7.43 -0.60
CA ALA A 52 -0.17 -6.93 -1.10
C ALA A 52 0.69 -8.05 -1.70
N ALA A 53 0.83 -9.18 -1.00
CA ALA A 53 1.53 -10.36 -1.54
C ALA A 53 0.89 -10.90 -2.83
N PHE A 54 -0.44 -10.93 -2.91
CA PHE A 54 -1.15 -11.31 -4.13
C PHE A 54 -0.85 -10.35 -5.30
N ILE A 55 -0.88 -9.04 -5.04
CA ILE A 55 -0.56 -8.00 -6.03
C ILE A 55 0.86 -8.19 -6.53
N LEU A 56 1.85 -8.33 -5.65
CA LEU A 56 3.25 -8.49 -6.05
C LEU A 56 3.48 -9.73 -6.93
N ASN A 57 2.72 -10.81 -6.71
CA ASN A 57 2.79 -12.02 -7.52
C ASN A 57 2.06 -11.93 -8.87
N THR A 58 1.13 -10.97 -9.03
CA THR A 58 0.27 -10.85 -10.21
C THR A 58 0.55 -9.60 -11.04
N LEU A 59 1.19 -8.57 -10.48
CA LEU A 59 1.37 -7.24 -11.07
C LEU A 59 2.07 -7.28 -12.44
N SER A 60 3.02 -8.18 -12.65
CA SER A 60 3.77 -8.24 -13.91
C SER A 60 2.98 -8.79 -15.09
N ASN A 61 1.98 -9.63 -14.84
CA ASN A 61 1.33 -10.43 -15.90
C ASN A 61 -0.19 -10.42 -15.79
N GLU A 62 -0.73 -10.86 -14.65
CA GLU A 62 -2.15 -11.22 -14.51
C GLU A 62 -3.01 -10.05 -14.04
N TRP A 63 -2.42 -9.10 -13.29
CA TRP A 63 -3.13 -7.93 -12.78
C TRP A 63 -2.28 -6.64 -12.85
N PRO A 64 -1.96 -6.15 -14.06
CA PRO A 64 -1.08 -4.99 -14.25
C PRO A 64 -1.68 -3.67 -13.74
N THR A 65 -3.01 -3.56 -13.70
CA THR A 65 -3.76 -2.38 -13.24
C THR A 65 -4.02 -2.39 -11.74
N ALA A 66 -3.42 -3.31 -10.97
CA ALA A 66 -3.76 -3.51 -9.56
C ALA A 66 -3.72 -2.24 -8.70
N ILE A 67 -2.72 -1.38 -8.91
CA ILE A 67 -2.57 -0.14 -8.12
C ILE A 67 -3.70 0.86 -8.42
N GLU A 68 -4.07 1.02 -9.70
CA GLU A 68 -5.19 1.87 -10.11
C GLU A 68 -6.53 1.28 -9.64
N ASP A 69 -6.69 -0.04 -9.79
CA ASP A 69 -7.89 -0.75 -9.38
C ASP A 69 -8.11 -0.64 -7.87
N LEU A 70 -7.06 -0.66 -7.04
CA LEU A 70 -7.18 -0.43 -5.59
C LEU A 70 -7.89 0.89 -5.27
N VAL A 71 -7.58 1.97 -5.99
CA VAL A 71 -8.24 3.27 -5.78
C VAL A 71 -9.73 3.18 -6.08
N THR A 72 -10.12 2.44 -7.13
CA THR A 72 -11.53 2.22 -7.47
C THR A 72 -12.24 1.27 -6.50
N LEU A 73 -11.54 0.23 -6.03
CA LEU A 73 -12.04 -0.82 -5.15
C LEU A 73 -12.27 -0.33 -3.72
N PHE A 74 -11.49 0.65 -3.26
CA PHE A 74 -11.66 1.27 -1.95
C PHE A 74 -12.34 2.64 -2.02
N ASN A 75 -12.89 3.02 -3.19
CA ASN A 75 -13.69 4.22 -3.31
C ASN A 75 -14.93 4.13 -2.40
N PRO A 76 -15.14 5.08 -1.46
CA PRO A 76 -16.30 5.10 -0.58
C PRO A 76 -17.66 5.02 -1.29
N ASP A 77 -17.75 5.54 -2.52
CA ASP A 77 -18.99 5.51 -3.30
C ASP A 77 -19.30 4.11 -3.89
N THR A 78 -18.28 3.26 -4.02
CA THR A 78 -18.38 1.91 -4.59
C THR A 78 -18.52 0.84 -3.51
N VAL A 79 -17.94 1.06 -2.32
CA VAL A 79 -17.90 0.05 -1.26
C VAL A 79 -19.08 0.17 -0.31
N THR A 80 -20.11 -0.62 -0.56
CA THR A 80 -21.27 -0.70 0.33
C THR A 80 -20.91 -1.34 1.67
N GLY A 81 -21.25 -0.68 2.79
CA GLY A 81 -21.11 -1.25 4.14
C GLY A 81 -19.80 -0.94 4.87
N ILE A 82 -18.89 -0.16 4.27
CA ILE A 82 -17.69 0.37 4.94
C ILE A 82 -17.83 1.89 5.05
N GLN A 83 -17.48 2.45 6.22
CA GLN A 83 -17.49 3.90 6.40
C GLN A 83 -16.39 4.55 5.52
N PRO A 84 -16.64 5.72 4.89
CA PRO A 84 -15.68 6.36 3.99
C PRO A 84 -14.27 6.53 4.58
N GLY A 85 -14.16 6.93 5.85
CA GLY A 85 -12.88 7.05 6.54
C GLY A 85 -12.14 5.71 6.69
N THR A 86 -12.88 4.63 7.00
CA THR A 86 -12.30 3.28 7.10
C THR A 86 -11.85 2.76 5.74
N ALA A 87 -12.60 3.02 4.67
CA ALA A 87 -12.21 2.63 3.32
C ALA A 87 -10.90 3.34 2.90
N LEU A 88 -10.79 4.63 3.22
CA LEU A 88 -9.59 5.42 2.97
C LEU A 88 -8.39 4.92 3.79
N ASP A 89 -8.59 4.63 5.08
CA ASP A 89 -7.55 4.04 5.94
C ASP A 89 -7.05 2.70 5.38
N LEU A 90 -7.95 1.82 4.94
CA LEU A 90 -7.60 0.53 4.35
C LEU A 90 -6.81 0.69 3.04
N LEU A 91 -7.22 1.62 2.18
CA LEU A 91 -6.52 1.94 0.93
C LEU A 91 -5.08 2.36 1.19
N PHE A 92 -4.86 3.37 2.03
CA PHE A 92 -3.48 3.81 2.32
C PHE A 92 -2.69 2.77 3.11
N THR A 93 -3.34 1.96 3.93
CA THR A 93 -2.66 0.86 4.61
C THR A 93 -2.14 -0.18 3.62
N VAL A 94 -2.93 -0.57 2.60
CA VAL A 94 -2.41 -1.51 1.58
C VAL A 94 -1.35 -0.86 0.69
N LEU A 95 -1.52 0.42 0.32
CA LEU A 95 -0.53 1.17 -0.45
C LEU A 95 0.80 1.29 0.32
N MET A 96 0.77 1.44 1.65
CA MET A 96 1.96 1.39 2.49
C MET A 96 2.60 0.00 2.52
N ILE A 97 1.80 -1.06 2.59
CA ILE A 97 2.33 -2.42 2.71
C ILE A 97 2.99 -2.90 1.42
N ILE A 98 2.52 -2.52 0.24
CA ILE A 98 3.03 -3.04 -1.05
C ILE A 98 4.54 -2.80 -1.24
N PRO A 99 5.08 -1.56 -1.15
CA PRO A 99 6.52 -1.34 -1.28
C PRO A 99 7.31 -2.00 -0.15
N ASP A 100 6.83 -1.92 1.10
CA ASP A 100 7.48 -2.58 2.24
C ASP A 100 7.57 -4.10 2.04
N GLU A 101 6.51 -4.74 1.56
CA GLU A 101 6.47 -6.17 1.31
C GLU A 101 7.41 -6.56 0.17
N LEU A 102 7.55 -5.71 -0.86
CA LEU A 102 8.51 -5.92 -1.97
C LEU A 102 9.96 -5.94 -1.48
N GLU A 103 10.35 -5.06 -0.56
CA GLU A 103 11.71 -5.07 0.00
C GLU A 103 11.95 -6.25 0.94
N ASN A 104 10.92 -6.69 1.67
CA ASN A 104 10.98 -7.87 2.54
C ASN A 104 10.88 -9.23 1.79
N CYS A 105 10.76 -9.21 0.45
CA CYS A 105 10.52 -10.38 -0.39
C CYS A 105 11.64 -11.43 -0.36
N GLN A 106 12.89 -11.02 -0.11
CA GLN A 106 14.05 -11.92 -0.21
C GLN A 106 14.00 -13.05 0.84
N GLU A 107 13.41 -12.78 2.01
CA GLU A 107 13.24 -13.76 3.08
C GLU A 107 11.87 -14.45 3.05
N THR A 108 10.86 -13.82 2.43
CA THR A 108 9.45 -14.19 2.66
C THR A 108 8.74 -14.76 1.45
N MET A 109 9.13 -14.44 0.21
CA MET A 109 8.35 -14.84 -0.99
C MET A 109 9.12 -15.66 -2.03
N GLY A 110 10.44 -15.78 -1.93
CA GLY A 110 11.24 -16.52 -2.90
C GLY A 110 11.16 -15.97 -4.33
N ILE A 111 10.70 -14.73 -4.50
CA ILE A 111 10.63 -14.06 -5.80
C ILE A 111 12.05 -13.85 -6.31
N ALA A 112 12.34 -14.35 -7.51
CA ALA A 112 13.64 -14.19 -8.14
C ALA A 112 13.98 -12.71 -8.36
N GLN A 113 15.25 -12.33 -8.17
CA GLN A 113 15.72 -10.95 -8.29
C GLN A 113 15.30 -10.23 -9.59
N PRO A 114 15.28 -10.87 -10.79
CA PRO A 114 14.81 -10.23 -12.02
C PRO A 114 13.34 -9.83 -11.98
N THR A 115 12.49 -10.72 -11.45
CA THR A 115 11.06 -10.46 -11.27
C THR A 115 10.84 -9.32 -10.28
N ARG A 116 11.60 -9.27 -9.19
CA ARG A 116 11.57 -8.17 -8.21
C ARG A 116 11.90 -6.82 -8.85
N ASN A 117 12.96 -6.77 -9.66
CA ASN A 117 13.35 -5.53 -10.35
C ASN A 117 12.25 -5.07 -11.33
N THR A 118 11.60 -6.02 -12.01
CA THR A 118 10.48 -5.75 -12.91
C THR A 118 9.29 -5.16 -12.14
N VAL A 119 8.88 -5.81 -11.05
CA VAL A 119 7.80 -5.34 -10.16
C VAL A 119 8.14 -3.96 -9.57
N ARG A 120 9.39 -3.73 -9.17
CA ARG A 120 9.85 -2.41 -8.70
C ARG A 120 9.68 -1.32 -9.78
N SER A 121 10.02 -1.61 -11.04
CA SER A 121 9.80 -0.68 -12.15
C SER A 121 8.32 -0.36 -12.35
N LEU A 122 7.46 -1.39 -12.33
CA LEU A 122 6.02 -1.21 -12.48
C LEU A 122 5.41 -0.37 -11.35
N LEU A 123 5.85 -0.58 -10.10
CA LEU A 123 5.42 0.28 -8.99
C LEU A 123 5.88 1.73 -9.18
N ARG A 124 7.11 1.94 -9.64
CA ARG A 124 7.64 3.28 -9.95
C ARG A 124 6.83 3.98 -11.03
N GLU A 125 6.40 3.25 -12.07
CA GLU A 125 5.55 3.79 -13.14
C GLU A 125 4.18 4.22 -12.61
N ASN A 126 3.61 3.45 -11.67
CA ASN A 126 2.32 3.74 -11.03
C ASN A 126 2.42 4.79 -9.90
N SER A 127 3.63 5.17 -9.46
CA SER A 127 3.84 6.05 -8.31
C SER A 127 3.19 7.43 -8.47
N LYS A 128 3.16 7.99 -9.67
CA LYS A 128 2.57 9.31 -9.93
C LYS A 128 1.09 9.38 -9.52
N GLY A 129 0.31 8.34 -9.82
CA GLY A 129 -1.11 8.27 -9.45
C GLY A 129 -1.28 8.21 -7.93
N VAL A 130 -0.48 7.39 -7.27
CA VAL A 130 -0.48 7.23 -5.81
C VAL A 130 -0.07 8.52 -5.10
N LEU A 131 1.01 9.17 -5.54
CA LEU A 131 1.47 10.45 -4.98
C LEU A 131 0.42 11.57 -5.16
N THR A 132 -0.26 11.60 -6.31
CA THR A 132 -1.35 12.55 -6.55
C THR A 132 -2.50 12.34 -5.57
N LEU A 133 -2.88 11.09 -5.32
CA LEU A 133 -3.92 10.76 -4.35
C LEU A 133 -3.51 11.12 -2.92
N MET A 134 -2.27 10.81 -2.52
CA MET A 134 -1.72 11.21 -1.22
C MET A 134 -1.82 12.74 -1.03
N HIS A 135 -1.42 13.50 -2.05
CA HIS A 135 -1.49 14.96 -2.03
C HIS A 135 -2.91 15.49 -1.87
N GLN A 136 -3.88 14.94 -2.61
CA GLN A 136 -5.30 15.31 -2.49
C GLN A 136 -5.83 15.07 -1.07
N VAL A 137 -5.48 13.94 -0.46
CA VAL A 137 -5.94 13.57 0.89
C VAL A 137 -5.27 14.41 1.97
N MET A 138 -4.00 14.76 1.81
CA MET A 138 -3.30 15.67 2.73
C MET A 138 -3.91 17.09 2.72
N GLN A 139 -4.38 17.55 1.57
CA GLN A 139 -5.03 18.87 1.41
C GLN A 139 -6.50 18.88 1.83
N ALA A 140 -7.16 17.72 1.89
CA ALA A 140 -8.56 17.64 2.29
C ALA A 140 -8.76 18.02 3.77
N ALA A 141 -9.57 19.05 4.03
CA ALA A 141 -9.86 19.54 5.37
C ALA A 141 -10.73 18.58 6.20
N GLN A 142 -11.54 17.76 5.52
CA GLN A 142 -12.47 16.82 6.16
C GLN A 142 -11.81 15.50 6.61
N VAL A 143 -10.56 15.26 6.19
CA VAL A 143 -9.82 14.04 6.52
C VAL A 143 -9.14 14.21 7.88
N SER A 144 -9.33 13.22 8.75
CA SER A 144 -8.77 13.23 10.10
C SER A 144 -7.24 13.20 10.09
N ASN A 145 -6.60 13.78 11.13
CA ASN A 145 -5.14 13.71 11.28
C ASN A 145 -4.63 12.27 11.46
N VAL A 146 -5.45 11.36 11.99
CA VAL A 146 -5.10 9.94 12.10
C VAL A 146 -4.96 9.30 10.72
N THR A 147 -5.92 9.56 9.81
CA THR A 147 -5.84 9.09 8.43
C THR A 147 -4.66 9.73 7.70
N LYS A 148 -4.42 11.04 7.91
CA LYS A 148 -3.25 11.73 7.34
C LYS A 148 -1.92 11.15 7.83
N GLU A 149 -1.84 10.71 9.08
CA GLU A 149 -0.66 9.98 9.58
C GLU A 149 -0.41 8.68 8.80
N ILE A 150 -1.47 7.92 8.47
CA ILE A 150 -1.37 6.71 7.61
C ILE A 150 -0.86 7.08 6.22
N VAL A 151 -1.33 8.19 5.65
CA VAL A 151 -0.87 8.71 4.35
C VAL A 151 0.62 9.04 4.39
N VAL A 152 1.11 9.66 5.47
CA VAL A 152 2.54 9.99 5.64
C VAL A 152 3.38 8.71 5.73
N LYS A 153 2.95 7.69 6.48
CA LYS A 153 3.64 6.39 6.54
C LYS A 153 3.62 5.66 5.21
N ALA A 154 2.52 5.76 4.48
CA ALA A 154 2.45 5.26 3.11
C ALA A 154 3.46 5.99 2.23
N LEU A 155 3.53 7.32 2.26
CA LEU A 155 4.53 8.08 1.51
C LEU A 155 5.96 7.64 1.86
N GLU A 156 6.28 7.51 3.14
CA GLU A 156 7.59 7.02 3.60
C GLU A 156 7.96 5.68 2.96
N SER A 157 7.03 4.71 2.92
CA SER A 157 7.27 3.42 2.27
C SER A 157 7.53 3.55 0.77
N TRP A 158 6.79 4.44 0.09
CA TRP A 158 6.98 4.70 -1.35
C TRP A 158 8.29 5.44 -1.66
N LEU A 159 8.79 6.27 -0.74
CA LEU A 159 10.07 6.97 -0.91
C LEU A 159 11.28 6.04 -0.87
N LYS A 160 11.15 4.84 -0.30
CA LYS A 160 12.18 3.77 -0.39
C LYS A 160 12.35 3.25 -1.82
N LEU A 161 11.43 3.59 -2.72
CA LEU A 161 11.59 3.38 -4.16
C LEU A 161 12.36 4.57 -4.75
N PRO A 162 13.20 4.38 -5.78
CA PRO A 162 13.95 5.48 -6.40
C PRO A 162 13.04 6.41 -7.24
N LEU A 163 12.25 7.24 -6.57
CA LEU A 163 11.26 8.14 -7.15
C LEU A 163 11.88 9.50 -7.52
N PRO A 164 11.57 10.09 -8.69
CA PRO A 164 12.10 11.41 -9.04
C PRO A 164 11.67 12.50 -8.07
N LEU A 165 12.61 13.36 -7.64
CA LEU A 165 12.34 14.55 -6.82
C LEU A 165 11.22 15.43 -7.37
N THR A 166 11.12 15.51 -8.70
CA THR A 166 10.09 16.31 -9.39
C THR A 166 8.67 15.85 -9.08
N GLN A 167 8.47 14.62 -8.61
CA GLN A 167 7.16 14.07 -8.26
C GLN A 167 6.86 14.15 -6.76
N THR A 168 7.90 14.14 -5.91
CA THR A 168 7.76 14.05 -4.45
C THR A 168 7.88 15.41 -3.75
N LYS A 169 8.60 16.37 -4.35
CA LYS A 169 8.93 17.66 -3.74
C LYS A 169 7.72 18.40 -3.18
N ASP A 170 6.68 18.60 -3.99
CA ASP A 170 5.52 19.40 -3.57
C ASP A 170 4.79 18.72 -2.39
N LEU A 171 4.66 17.39 -2.43
CA LEU A 171 4.07 16.62 -1.35
C LEU A 171 4.92 16.73 -0.07
N LEU A 172 6.24 16.60 -0.15
CA LEU A 172 7.14 16.76 1.00
C LEU A 172 7.03 18.17 1.63
N LEU A 173 6.94 19.21 0.81
CA LEU A 173 6.75 20.58 1.29
C LEU A 173 5.41 20.75 2.01
N THR A 174 4.34 20.07 1.57
CA THR A 174 3.05 20.10 2.27
C THR A 174 3.09 19.42 3.64
N LEU A 175 4.09 18.56 3.93
CA LEU A 175 4.24 17.91 5.22
C LEU A 175 4.88 18.80 6.28
N ILE A 176 5.68 19.80 5.90
CA ILE A 176 6.44 20.64 6.85
C ILE A 176 5.55 21.25 7.94
N PRO A 177 4.37 21.85 7.64
CA PRO A 177 3.50 22.39 8.68
C PRO A 177 3.02 21.31 9.68
N TYR A 178 2.93 20.05 9.25
CA TYR A 178 2.49 18.94 10.08
C TYR A 178 3.56 18.48 11.09
N SER A 179 4.82 18.91 10.96
CA SER A 179 5.88 18.60 11.95
C SER A 179 5.61 19.21 13.32
N ASN A 180 4.78 20.26 13.38
CA ASN A 180 4.41 20.93 14.63
C ASN A 180 3.19 20.28 15.32
N TYR A 181 2.59 19.25 14.71
CA TYR A 181 1.43 18.55 15.26
C TYR A 181 1.89 17.28 15.99
N ALA A 182 1.67 17.20 17.30
CA ALA A 182 2.15 16.11 18.15
C ALA A 182 1.81 14.69 17.63
N VAL A 183 0.63 14.49 17.04
CA VAL A 183 0.19 13.19 16.50
C VAL A 183 0.97 12.77 15.25
N MET A 184 1.40 13.74 14.43
CA MET A 184 2.00 13.47 13.12
C MET A 184 3.52 13.74 13.09
N CYS A 185 4.05 14.45 14.07
CA CYS A 185 5.42 14.93 14.12
C CYS A 185 6.44 13.81 13.83
N GLU A 186 6.35 12.70 14.56
CA GLU A 186 7.28 11.56 14.40
C GLU A 186 7.23 10.98 12.98
N SER A 187 6.02 10.74 12.45
CA SER A 187 5.85 10.17 11.10
C SER A 187 6.33 11.14 10.01
N VAL A 188 6.10 12.45 10.19
CA VAL A 188 6.55 13.47 9.23
C VAL A 188 8.07 13.59 9.24
N VAL A 189 8.69 13.65 10.42
CA VAL A 189 10.15 13.73 10.55
C VAL A 189 10.81 12.50 9.93
N GLU A 190 10.28 11.31 10.20
CA GLU A 190 10.80 10.07 9.64
C GLU A 190 10.65 10.02 8.11
N CYS A 191 9.48 10.43 7.59
CA CYS A 191 9.26 10.54 6.15
C CYS A 191 10.24 11.51 5.47
N LEU A 192 10.49 12.68 6.08
CA LEU A 192 11.46 13.65 5.57
C LEU A 192 12.90 13.09 5.63
N ARG A 193 13.26 12.41 6.72
CA ARG A 193 14.56 11.75 6.87
C ARG A 193 14.78 10.70 5.79
N THR A 194 13.79 9.85 5.54
CA THR A 194 13.83 8.84 4.47
C THR A 194 13.99 9.50 3.10
N SER A 195 13.27 10.60 2.84
CA SER A 195 13.45 11.34 1.57
C SER A 195 14.89 11.82 1.38
N LEU A 196 15.52 12.38 2.41
CA LEU A 196 16.89 12.90 2.31
C LEU A 196 17.91 11.76 2.10
N ALA A 197 17.77 10.66 2.83
CA ALA A 197 18.67 9.51 2.71
C ALA A 197 18.67 8.91 1.29
N GLU A 198 17.50 8.78 0.66
CA GLU A 198 17.36 8.19 -0.67
C GLU A 198 17.82 9.14 -1.80
N TYR A 199 17.86 10.46 -1.56
CA TYR A 199 18.38 11.42 -2.54
C TYR A 199 19.88 11.71 -2.42
N ASP A 200 20.49 11.37 -1.29
CA ASP A 200 21.94 11.42 -1.10
C ASP A 200 22.68 10.15 -1.60
N SER A 201 21.93 9.11 -1.97
CA SER A 201 22.39 7.78 -2.42
C SER A 201 22.54 7.66 -3.94
#